data_AF-A0A976KAE2-F1
#
_entry.id   AF-A0A976KAE2-F1
#
_cell.length_a   1.000
_cell.length_b   1.000
_cell.length_c   1.000
_cell.angle_alpha   90.00
_cell.angle_beta   90.00
_cell.angle_gamma   90.00
#
_symmetry.space_group_name_H-M   'P 1'
#
loop_
_entity.id
_entity.type
_entity.pdbx_description
1 polymer ?
#
loop_
_entity_poly.entity_id
_entity_poly.type
_entity_poly.pdbx_seq_one_letter_code
_entity_poly.pdbx_strand_id
1 'polypeptide(L)'
;PVEEGEARLSKDDIYRIFFHGPAYRVIESAWRADGTTVGLMPADLPAHHLPADQPLFAFPRLIELCLQTAGLAEMGATGKMGLPLHIERLRLVRTPKPGKGLLRAVVEPSSEVGGFDAYVIDETGAVYVIVHGYRTVELPGAVGEDQLEPLRAIMT
;
A
#
# COMPACT_ATOMS: atom_id res chain seq x y z
N PRO A 1 4.12 -5.61 18.86
CA PRO A 1 3.44 -6.92 18.98
C PRO A 1 2.16 -6.89 18.14
N VAL A 2 2.08 -7.77 17.15
CA VAL A 2 0.86 -7.97 16.36
C VAL A 2 -0.07 -8.83 17.19
N GLU A 3 -1.30 -8.38 17.44
CA GLU A 3 -2.30 -9.18 18.15
C GLU A 3 -2.72 -10.37 17.28
N GLU A 4 -2.61 -11.58 17.81
CA GLU A 4 -3.17 -12.79 17.21
C GLU A 4 -4.69 -12.67 17.15
N GLY A 5 -5.27 -12.69 15.95
CA GLY A 5 -6.73 -12.70 15.74
C GLY A 5 -7.27 -11.68 14.74
N GLU A 6 -6.46 -10.74 14.28
CA GLU A 6 -6.89 -9.74 13.31
C GLU A 6 -7.00 -10.36 11.90
N ALA A 7 -8.16 -10.26 11.25
CA ALA A 7 -8.36 -10.77 9.90
C ALA A 7 -7.47 -10.00 8.90
N ARG A 8 -6.80 -10.72 8.00
CA ARG A 8 -5.83 -10.13 7.06
C ARG A 8 -6.02 -10.67 5.66
N LEU A 9 -5.76 -9.81 4.68
CA LEU A 9 -5.60 -10.22 3.30
C LEU A 9 -4.24 -10.85 3.12
N SER A 10 -4.21 -11.96 2.40
CA SER A 10 -2.97 -12.55 1.92
C SER A 10 -2.49 -11.86 0.65
N LYS A 11 -1.20 -12.04 0.33
CA LYS A 11 -0.62 -11.62 -0.94
C LYS A 11 -1.41 -12.12 -2.15
N ASP A 12 -1.92 -13.35 -2.09
CA ASP A 12 -2.64 -13.97 -3.21
C ASP A 12 -4.03 -13.34 -3.40
N ASP A 13 -4.73 -13.02 -2.30
CA ASP A 13 -6.00 -12.28 -2.37
C ASP A 13 -5.80 -10.90 -3.01
N ILE A 14 -4.74 -10.20 -2.60
CA ILE A 14 -4.39 -8.86 -3.08
C ILE A 14 -4.06 -8.87 -4.58
N TYR A 15 -3.17 -9.76 -5.02
CA TYR A 15 -2.70 -9.80 -6.41
C TYR A 15 -3.56 -10.66 -7.34
N ARG A 16 -4.68 -11.20 -6.87
CA ARG A 16 -5.81 -11.61 -7.72
C ARG A 16 -6.55 -10.41 -8.28
N ILE A 17 -6.55 -9.28 -7.58
CA ILE A 17 -7.24 -8.03 -7.95
C ILE A 17 -6.25 -7.06 -8.64
N PHE A 18 -5.06 -6.88 -8.07
CA PHE A 18 -4.09 -5.91 -8.57
C PHE A 18 -3.25 -6.42 -9.75
N PHE A 19 -3.11 -5.56 -10.77
CA PHE A 19 -2.31 -5.81 -11.97
C PHE A 19 -0.85 -5.35 -11.79
N HIS A 20 -0.07 -6.05 -10.96
CA HIS A 20 1.35 -5.73 -10.74
C HIS A 20 2.28 -6.93 -11.01
N GLY A 21 3.39 -6.64 -11.70
CA GLY A 21 4.47 -7.59 -11.93
C GLY A 21 5.25 -7.92 -10.65
N PRO A 22 6.03 -9.01 -10.62
CA PRO A 22 6.63 -9.56 -9.39
C PRO A 22 7.46 -8.56 -8.56
N ALA A 23 8.17 -7.63 -9.21
CA ALA A 23 9.01 -6.63 -8.54
C ALA A 23 8.21 -5.52 -7.82
N TYR A 24 6.93 -5.38 -8.16
CA TYR A 24 6.00 -4.36 -7.64
C TYR A 24 4.83 -4.97 -6.86
N ARG A 25 4.92 -6.26 -6.53
CA ARG A 25 4.02 -6.92 -5.57
C ARG A 25 4.42 -6.60 -4.13
N VAL A 26 4.38 -5.31 -3.80
CA VAL A 26 4.93 -4.69 -2.58
C VAL A 26 4.12 -4.92 -1.31
N ILE A 27 2.99 -5.64 -1.35
CA ILE A 27 2.17 -5.96 -0.16
C ILE A 27 2.17 -7.47 0.08
N GLU A 28 2.74 -7.91 1.19
CA GLU A 28 2.69 -9.32 1.63
C GLU A 28 1.37 -9.65 2.34
N SER A 29 0.88 -8.70 3.14
CA SER A 29 -0.40 -8.82 3.84
C SER A 29 -0.95 -7.44 4.13
N ALA A 30 -2.27 -7.31 4.22
CA ALA A 30 -2.92 -6.05 4.58
C ALA A 30 -4.11 -6.28 5.51
N TRP A 31 -4.37 -5.32 6.40
CA TRP A 31 -5.46 -5.37 7.36
C TRP A 31 -5.93 -3.97 7.75
N ARG A 32 -7.09 -3.90 8.40
CA ARG A 32 -7.63 -2.68 8.99
C ARG A 32 -7.34 -2.68 10.49
N ALA A 33 -6.78 -1.58 11.00
CA ALA A 33 -6.49 -1.39 12.42
C ALA A 33 -6.84 0.05 12.83
N ASP A 34 -7.71 0.23 13.82
CA ASP A 34 -8.06 1.53 14.41
C ASP A 34 -8.43 2.63 13.39
N GLY A 35 -9.19 2.29 12.36
CA GLY A 35 -9.57 3.27 11.34
C GLY A 35 -8.46 3.62 10.34
N THR A 36 -7.34 2.90 10.38
CA THR A 36 -6.25 2.95 9.38
C THR A 36 -6.13 1.63 8.63
N THR A 37 -5.64 1.68 7.39
CA THR A 37 -5.35 0.49 6.59
C THR A 37 -3.85 0.30 6.55
N VAL A 38 -3.40 -0.91 6.90
CA VAL A 38 -1.98 -1.23 7.00
C VAL A 38 -1.62 -2.23 5.90
N GLY A 39 -0.54 -1.94 5.18
CA GLY A 39 0.04 -2.84 4.18
C GLY A 39 1.47 -3.20 4.59
N LEU A 40 1.73 -4.49 4.85
CA LEU A 40 3.04 -5.00 5.20
C LEU A 40 3.87 -5.26 3.94
N MET A 41 5.10 -4.73 3.90
CA MET A 41 6.02 -4.97 2.80
C MET A 41 6.68 -6.35 2.91
N PRO A 42 6.79 -7.11 1.79
CA PRO A 42 7.57 -8.35 1.77
C PRO A 42 9.04 -8.08 2.10
N ALA A 43 9.65 -9.01 2.82
CA ALA A 43 11.10 -8.96 3.12
C ALA A 43 11.96 -8.99 1.83
N ASP A 44 11.53 -9.78 0.84
CA ASP A 44 12.24 -9.98 -0.41
C ASP A 44 11.37 -9.64 -1.62
N LEU A 45 11.95 -8.86 -2.54
CA LEU A 45 11.36 -8.51 -3.82
C LEU A 45 12.41 -8.62 -4.93
N PRO A 46 12.04 -9.12 -6.13
CA PRO A 46 12.92 -9.10 -7.29
C PRO A 46 13.45 -7.69 -7.59
N ALA A 47 14.56 -7.64 -8.33
CA ALA A 47 15.10 -6.38 -8.84
C ALA A 47 14.04 -5.64 -9.68
N HIS A 48 13.92 -4.32 -9.50
CA HIS A 48 12.97 -3.48 -10.24
C HIS A 48 13.62 -2.56 -11.27
N HIS A 49 14.96 -2.59 -11.38
CA HIS A 49 15.73 -1.77 -12.31
C HIS A 49 17.11 -2.41 -12.56
N LEU A 50 17.81 -1.91 -13.57
CA LEU A 50 19.14 -2.35 -13.97
C LEU A 50 20.10 -1.15 -14.03
N PRO A 51 21.28 -1.21 -13.39
CA PRO A 51 21.74 -2.23 -12.43
C PRO A 51 20.89 -2.28 -11.15
N ALA A 52 20.75 -3.46 -10.54
CA ALA A 52 19.86 -3.67 -9.39
C ALA A 52 20.27 -2.88 -8.13
N ASP A 53 21.55 -2.53 -8.02
CA ASP A 53 22.15 -1.77 -6.92
C ASP A 53 22.29 -0.27 -7.23
N GLN A 54 21.84 0.18 -8.41
CA GLN A 54 21.90 1.60 -8.76
C GLN A 54 21.11 2.42 -7.73
N PRO A 55 21.71 3.49 -7.16
CA PRO A 55 21.04 4.34 -6.19
C PRO A 55 19.74 4.94 -6.73
N LEU A 56 18.70 4.92 -5.91
CA LEU A 56 17.39 5.46 -6.24
C LEU A 56 17.23 6.85 -5.64
N PHE A 57 16.68 7.78 -6.42
CA PHE A 57 16.31 9.10 -5.92
C PHE A 57 15.02 9.06 -5.09
N ALA A 58 14.01 8.29 -5.53
CA ALA A 58 12.64 8.37 -5.01
C ALA A 58 11.98 7.03 -4.65
N PHE A 59 12.75 6.05 -4.17
CA PHE A 59 12.29 4.75 -3.62
C PHE A 59 10.92 4.26 -4.13
N PRO A 60 10.75 3.97 -5.44
CA PRO A 60 9.45 3.73 -6.08
C PRO A 60 8.62 2.66 -5.38
N ARG A 61 9.24 1.59 -4.87
CA ARG A 61 8.52 0.53 -4.16
C ARG A 61 7.92 0.97 -2.82
N LEU A 62 8.52 1.97 -2.13
CA LEU A 62 7.94 2.52 -0.91
C LEU A 62 6.77 3.45 -1.21
N ILE A 63 6.83 4.18 -2.33
CA ILE A 63 5.70 4.98 -2.80
C ILE A 63 4.55 4.06 -3.19
N GLU A 64 4.83 3.03 -3.98
CA GLU A 64 3.86 2.02 -4.40
C GLU A 64 3.23 1.28 -3.21
N LEU A 65 3.99 1.03 -2.15
CA LEU A 65 3.45 0.47 -0.92
C LEU A 65 2.34 1.36 -0.34
N CYS A 66 2.52 2.68 -0.34
CA CYS A 66 1.47 3.62 0.04
C CYS A 66 0.27 3.57 -0.93
N LEU A 67 0.53 3.69 -2.24
CA LEU A 67 -0.54 3.83 -3.24
C LEU A 67 -1.40 2.57 -3.33
N GLN A 68 -0.78 1.38 -3.35
CA GLN A 68 -1.51 0.11 -3.39
C GLN A 68 -2.28 -0.12 -2.08
N THR A 69 -1.72 0.24 -0.93
CA THR A 69 -2.45 0.13 0.36
C THR A 69 -3.65 1.08 0.41
N ALA A 70 -3.53 2.29 -0.14
CA ALA A 70 -4.65 3.20 -0.29
C ALA A 70 -5.71 2.67 -1.28
N GLY A 71 -5.27 2.02 -2.36
CA GLY A 71 -6.18 1.32 -3.27
C GLY A 71 -6.98 0.20 -2.59
N LEU A 72 -6.36 -0.56 -1.67
CA LEU A 72 -7.09 -1.56 -0.86
C LEU A 72 -8.13 -0.89 0.04
N ALA A 73 -7.78 0.23 0.67
CA ALA A 73 -8.71 1.00 1.51
C ALA A 73 -9.90 1.53 0.69
N GLU A 74 -9.64 2.12 -0.49
CA GLU A 74 -10.67 2.61 -1.39
C GLU A 74 -11.60 1.50 -1.88
N MET A 75 -11.03 0.40 -2.39
CA MET A 75 -11.81 -0.73 -2.88
C MET A 75 -12.62 -1.38 -1.75
N GLY A 76 -12.09 -1.42 -0.52
CA GLY A 76 -12.81 -1.91 0.66
C GLY A 76 -14.05 -1.06 0.97
N ALA A 77 -13.88 0.26 0.97
CA ALA A 77 -14.95 1.21 1.29
C ALA A 77 -15.99 1.37 0.17
N THR A 78 -15.58 1.31 -1.10
CA THR A 78 -16.43 1.69 -2.25
C THR A 78 -16.77 0.52 -3.17
N GLY A 79 -16.03 -0.58 -3.09
CA GLY A 79 -16.08 -1.67 -4.08
C GLY A 79 -15.51 -1.31 -5.44
N LYS A 80 -14.80 -0.18 -5.58
CA LYS A 80 -14.30 0.33 -6.86
C LYS A 80 -12.79 0.47 -6.83
N MET A 81 -12.15 0.09 -7.92
CA MET A 81 -10.72 0.32 -8.12
C MET A 81 -10.49 1.71 -8.71
N GLY A 82 -9.59 2.45 -8.08
CA GLY A 82 -9.09 3.72 -8.58
C GLY A 82 -7.67 3.61 -9.15
N LEU A 83 -7.39 4.36 -10.20
CA LEU A 83 -6.02 4.63 -10.66
C LEU A 83 -5.47 5.88 -9.96
N PRO A 84 -4.15 5.99 -9.75
CA PRO A 84 -3.52 7.21 -9.25
C PRO A 84 -3.89 8.43 -10.11
N LEU A 85 -4.53 9.45 -9.49
CA LEU A 85 -4.90 10.70 -10.14
C LEU A 85 -3.99 11.86 -9.71
N HIS A 86 -3.73 11.96 -8.41
CA HIS A 86 -3.01 13.09 -7.84
C HIS A 86 -2.30 12.74 -6.54
N ILE A 87 -1.12 13.33 -6.31
CA ILE A 87 -0.45 13.39 -5.01
C ILE A 87 -0.18 14.87 -4.74
N GLU A 88 -0.72 15.40 -3.64
CA GLU A 88 -0.49 16.80 -3.27
C GLU A 88 0.98 17.00 -2.88
N ARG A 89 1.51 16.10 -2.04
CA ARG A 89 2.89 16.21 -1.57
C ARG A 89 3.50 14.85 -1.23
N LEU A 90 4.68 14.61 -1.80
CA LEU A 90 5.56 13.49 -1.45
C LEU A 90 6.75 14.00 -0.63
N ARG A 91 7.05 13.36 0.50
CA ARG A 91 8.29 13.56 1.27
C ARG A 91 9.07 12.27 1.40
N LEU A 92 10.35 12.32 1.05
CA LEU A 92 11.32 11.25 1.25
C LEU A 92 12.13 11.60 2.50
N VAL A 93 11.89 10.88 3.59
CA VAL A 93 12.42 11.23 4.92
C VAL A 93 13.70 10.45 5.22
N ARG A 94 13.74 9.17 4.84
CA ARG A 94 14.87 8.28 5.13
C ARG A 94 15.15 7.35 3.96
N THR A 95 16.42 7.03 3.76
CA THR A 95 16.86 6.00 2.82
C THR A 95 16.76 4.62 3.46
N PRO A 96 15.94 3.69 2.92
CA PRO A 96 15.89 2.32 3.41
C PRO A 96 17.24 1.63 3.18
N LYS A 97 17.70 0.84 4.15
CA LYS A 97 18.87 -0.02 4.01
C LYS A 97 18.39 -1.44 3.71
N PRO A 98 18.98 -2.14 2.72
CA PRO A 98 18.66 -3.54 2.46
C PRO A 98 18.78 -4.39 3.73
N GLY A 99 17.80 -5.29 3.95
CA GLY A 99 17.82 -6.25 5.06
C GLY A 99 17.57 -5.67 6.45
N LYS A 100 17.05 -4.44 6.58
CA LYS A 100 16.74 -3.84 7.89
C LYS A 100 15.23 -3.68 8.13
N GLY A 101 14.70 -4.52 9.02
CA GLY A 101 13.39 -4.37 9.64
C GLY A 101 12.21 -4.55 8.68
N LEU A 102 11.03 -4.79 9.26
CA LEU A 102 9.79 -4.81 8.50
C LEU A 102 9.31 -3.38 8.25
N LEU A 103 9.01 -3.08 7.00
CA LEU A 103 8.37 -1.82 6.61
C LEU A 103 6.88 -2.05 6.38
N ARG A 104 6.06 -1.10 6.77
CA ARG A 104 4.62 -1.10 6.50
C ARG A 104 4.16 0.28 6.05
N ALA A 105 3.20 0.33 5.12
CA ALA A 105 2.39 1.52 4.92
C ALA A 105 1.28 1.56 5.96
N VAL A 106 1.02 2.75 6.49
CA VAL A 106 -0.18 3.08 7.25
C VAL A 106 -0.92 4.14 6.46
N VAL A 107 -2.16 3.87 6.10
CA VAL A 107 -3.01 4.74 5.28
C VAL A 107 -4.23 5.18 6.08
N GLU A 108 -4.49 6.48 6.07
CA GLU A 108 -5.63 7.12 6.70
C GLU A 108 -6.39 8.01 5.70
N PRO A 109 -7.69 8.25 5.90
CA PRO A 109 -8.41 9.25 5.12
C PRO A 109 -7.78 10.62 5.30
N SER A 110 -7.60 11.36 4.20
CA SER A 110 -7.15 12.75 4.26
C SER A 110 -8.27 13.69 4.71
N SER A 111 -7.93 14.94 4.99
CA SER A 111 -8.94 15.99 5.24
C SER A 111 -9.83 16.29 4.04
N GLU A 112 -9.38 15.98 2.83
CA GLU A 112 -10.22 16.06 1.63
C GLU A 112 -11.03 14.78 1.46
N VAL A 113 -12.31 14.94 1.09
CA VAL A 113 -13.22 13.83 0.87
C VAL A 113 -12.69 12.94 -0.26
N GLY A 114 -12.53 11.65 0.04
CA GLY A 114 -12.03 10.65 -0.91
C GLY A 114 -10.51 10.68 -1.14
N GLY A 115 -9.76 11.49 -0.40
CA GLY A 115 -8.30 11.48 -0.42
C GLY A 115 -7.70 10.62 0.69
N PHE A 116 -6.42 10.31 0.56
CA PHE A 116 -5.65 9.49 1.51
C PHE A 116 -4.31 10.15 1.87
N ASP A 117 -3.95 10.05 3.14
CA ASP A 117 -2.59 10.29 3.62
C ASP A 117 -1.96 8.94 3.98
N ALA A 118 -0.67 8.78 3.67
CA ALA A 118 0.02 7.50 3.82
C ALA A 118 1.47 7.65 4.25
N TYR A 119 1.91 6.75 5.13
CA TYR A 119 3.24 6.77 5.73
C TYR A 119 3.88 5.39 5.65
N VAL A 120 5.12 5.32 5.19
CA VAL A 120 5.93 4.10 5.35
C VAL A 120 6.71 4.21 6.66
N ILE A 121 6.50 3.25 7.57
CA ILE A 121 7.16 3.20 8.87
C ILE A 121 7.85 1.84 9.10
N ASP A 122 8.89 1.83 9.92
CA ASP A 122 9.43 0.60 10.50
C ASP A 122 8.77 0.25 11.86
N GLU A 123 9.25 -0.82 12.49
CA GLU A 123 8.74 -1.31 13.78
C GLU A 123 8.93 -0.32 14.94
N THR A 124 9.86 0.62 14.82
CA THR A 124 10.09 1.67 15.83
C THR A 124 9.18 2.88 15.61
N GLY A 125 8.44 2.91 14.51
CA GLY A 125 7.66 4.06 14.07
C GLY A 125 8.47 5.10 13.29
N ALA A 126 9.71 4.80 12.88
CA ALA A 126 10.49 5.73 12.09
C ALA A 126 9.94 5.81 10.67
N VAL A 127 9.65 7.03 10.22
CA VAL A 127 9.01 7.31 8.92
C VAL A 127 10.04 7.38 7.78
N TYR A 128 9.77 6.70 6.66
CA TYR A 128 10.64 6.68 5.47
C TYR A 128 10.06 7.52 4.33
N VAL A 129 8.76 7.40 4.09
CA VAL A 129 8.04 8.12 3.03
C VAL A 129 6.74 8.66 3.62
N ILE A 130 6.35 9.85 3.18
CA ILE A 130 5.04 10.44 3.45
C ILE A 130 4.39 10.85 2.14
N VAL A 131 3.17 10.40 1.91
CA VAL A 131 2.30 10.81 0.82
C VAL A 131 1.11 11.55 1.44
N HIS A 132 0.87 12.78 1.03
CA HIS A 132 -0.32 13.53 1.44
C HIS A 132 -1.21 13.85 0.25
N GLY A 133 -2.52 13.89 0.53
CA GLY A 133 -3.53 14.28 -0.44
C GLY A 133 -3.52 13.37 -1.67
N TYR A 134 -3.27 12.07 -1.48
CA TYR A 134 -3.37 11.11 -2.57
C TYR A 134 -4.82 10.93 -2.97
N ARG A 135 -5.11 11.07 -4.27
CA ARG A 135 -6.44 10.89 -4.84
C ARG A 135 -6.38 9.96 -6.03
N THR A 136 -7.47 9.24 -6.22
CA THR A 136 -7.67 8.29 -7.30
C THR A 136 -8.77 8.76 -8.25
N VAL A 137 -8.81 8.15 -9.42
CA VAL A 137 -9.93 8.23 -10.36
C VAL A 137 -10.43 6.82 -10.64
N GLU A 138 -11.74 6.62 -10.56
CA GLU A 138 -12.35 5.31 -10.81
C GLU A 138 -11.93 4.75 -12.18
N LEU A 139 -11.58 3.47 -12.20
CA LEU A 139 -11.39 2.69 -13.42
C LEU A 139 -12.62 1.79 -13.63
N PRO A 140 -13.55 2.16 -14.53
CA PRO A 140 -14.79 1.41 -14.71
C PRO A 140 -14.53 -0.03 -15.15
N GLY A 141 -15.19 -1.00 -14.49
CA GLY A 141 -15.15 -2.41 -14.87
C GLY A 141 -13.86 -3.16 -14.52
N ALA A 142 -12.99 -2.58 -13.67
CA ALA A 142 -11.69 -3.17 -13.35
C ALA A 142 -11.74 -4.38 -12.40
N VAL A 143 -12.82 -4.57 -11.63
CA VAL A 143 -12.91 -5.62 -10.60
C VAL A 143 -14.29 -6.27 -10.62
N GLY A 144 -14.34 -7.60 -10.61
CA GLY A 144 -15.58 -8.39 -10.47
C GLY A 144 -16.04 -8.54 -9.01
N GLU A 145 -17.33 -8.78 -8.78
CA GLU A 145 -17.88 -8.95 -7.43
C GLU A 145 -17.24 -10.10 -6.64
N ASP A 146 -16.92 -11.21 -7.30
CA ASP A 146 -16.27 -12.39 -6.71
C ASP A 146 -14.85 -12.09 -6.19
N GLN A 147 -14.19 -11.10 -6.78
CA GLN A 147 -12.85 -10.69 -6.38
C GLN A 147 -12.87 -9.74 -5.17
N LEU A 148 -14.01 -9.08 -4.90
CA LEU A 148 -14.14 -8.09 -3.82
C LEU A 148 -14.54 -8.70 -2.47
N GLU A 149 -15.08 -9.91 -2.42
CA GLU A 149 -15.56 -10.51 -1.17
C GLU A 149 -14.48 -10.60 -0.08
N PRO A 150 -13.28 -11.15 -0.33
CA PRO A 150 -12.23 -11.21 0.70
C PRO A 150 -11.81 -9.81 1.14
N LEU A 151 -11.73 -8.88 0.20
CA LEU A 151 -11.34 -7.50 0.45
C LEU A 151 -12.31 -6.79 1.40
N ARG A 152 -13.61 -6.84 1.10
CA ARG A 152 -14.65 -6.19 1.91
C ARG A 152 -14.69 -6.75 3.32
N ALA A 153 -14.54 -8.06 3.49
CA ALA A 153 -14.56 -8.70 4.81
C ALA A 153 -13.47 -8.19 5.77
N ILE A 154 -12.37 -7.64 5.23
CA ILE A 154 -11.19 -7.23 6.00
C ILE A 154 -11.01 -5.71 6.03
N MET A 155 -11.46 -4.98 5.01
CA MET A 155 -11.17 -3.55 4.83
C MET A 155 -12.29 -2.59 5.25
N THR A 156 -13.49 -3.09 5.56
CA THR A 156 -14.58 -2.29 6.16
C THR A 156 -14.52 -2.33 7.68
#